data_AF-A0A9D7CNL6-F1
#
_entry.id   AF-A0A9D7CNL6-F1
#
_cell.length_a   1.000
_cell.length_b   1.000
_cell.length_c   1.000
_cell.angle_alpha   90.00
_cell.angle_beta   90.00
_cell.angle_gamma   90.00
#
_symmetry.space_group_name_H-M   'P 1'
#
loop_
_entity.id
_entity.type
_entity.pdbx_description
1 polymer ?
#
loop_
_entity_poly.entity_id
_entity_poly.type
_entity_poly.pdbx_seq_one_letter_code
_entity_poly.pdbx_strand_id
1 'polypeptide(L)' 'MTEKLDPREAHKRYLDYRERHGYFGAGLKLPVLSAEAFATADVEHTRLEARGESRDDEEEARFNELVKLLFRD' A
#
# COMPACT_ATOMS: atom_id res chain seq x y z
N MET A 1 -16.61 -10.60 -10.45
CA MET A 1 -16.87 -9.32 -9.77
C MET A 1 -15.58 -8.56 -9.78
N THR A 2 -15.45 -7.53 -10.62
CA THR A 2 -14.30 -6.62 -10.55
C THR A 2 -14.54 -5.75 -9.34
N GLU A 3 -13.94 -6.12 -8.21
CA GLU A 3 -13.95 -5.33 -6.98
C GLU A 3 -13.24 -4.00 -7.31
N LYS A 4 -14.00 -3.03 -7.79
CA LYS A 4 -13.51 -1.68 -7.99
C LYS A 4 -13.32 -1.11 -6.59
N LEU A 5 -12.09 -1.21 -6.09
CA LEU A 5 -11.61 -0.46 -4.93
C LEU A 5 -12.20 0.95 -5.00
N ASP A 6 -13.03 1.28 -4.01
CA ASP A 6 -13.77 2.54 -4.01
C ASP A 6 -12.75 3.70 -4.04
N PRO A 7 -12.81 4.59 -5.03
CA PRO A 7 -11.80 5.65 -5.19
C PRO A 7 -11.77 6.62 -4.00
N ARG A 8 -12.85 6.73 -3.22
CA ARG A 8 -12.88 7.53 -1.99
C ARG A 8 -12.13 6.81 -0.87
N GLU A 9 -12.27 5.50 -0.76
CA GLU A 9 -11.54 4.68 0.21
C GLU A 9 -10.04 4.63 -0.09
N ALA A 10 -9.65 4.54 -1.37
CA ALA A 10 -8.24 4.62 -1.78
C ALA A 10 -7.65 6.00 -1.47
N HIS A 11 -8.40 7.08 -1.72
CA HIS A 11 -7.95 8.43 -1.39
C HIS A 11 -7.79 8.64 0.12
N LYS A 12 -8.71 8.11 0.92
CA LYS A 12 -8.61 8.14 2.39
C LYS A 12 -7.37 7.39 2.89
N ARG A 13 -7.14 6.16 2.41
CA ARG A 13 -5.93 5.38 2.72
C ARG A 13 -4.65 6.11 2.31
N TYR A 14 -4.65 6.82 1.18
CA TYR A 14 -3.52 7.66 0.78
C TYR A 14 -3.29 8.85 1.72
N LEU A 15 -4.34 9.50 2.20
CA LEU A 15 -4.22 10.58 3.19
C LEU A 15 -3.65 10.06 4.52
N ASP A 16 -4.15 8.93 5.02
CA ASP A 16 -3.60 8.24 6.19
C ASP A 16 -2.13 7.86 6.00
N TYR A 17 -1.79 7.27 4.84
CA TYR A 17 -0.41 6.95 4.45
C TYR A 17 0.48 8.20 4.52
N ARG A 18 0.04 9.29 3.89
CA ARG A 18 0.78 10.54 3.81
C ARG A 18 0.92 11.20 5.18
N GLU A 19 -0.12 11.14 6.02
CA GLU A 19 -0.07 11.65 7.38
C GLU A 19 0.97 10.89 8.20
N ARG A 20 0.94 9.55 8.21
CA ARG A 20 1.95 8.71 8.88
C ARG A 20 3.37 8.99 8.35
N HIS A 21 3.52 9.10 7.04
CA HIS A 21 4.83 9.32 6.42
C HIS A 21 5.34 10.76 6.62
N GLY A 22 4.45 11.73 6.74
CA GLY A 22 4.77 13.14 6.98
C GLY A 22 5.06 13.43 8.45
N TYR A 23 4.27 12.89 9.39
CA TYR A 23 4.43 13.13 10.83
C TYR A 23 5.74 12.53 11.37
N PHE A 24 6.15 11.36 10.85
CA PHE A 24 7.43 10.73 11.18
C PHE A 24 8.57 11.07 10.18
N GLY A 25 8.29 11.90 9.17
CA GLY A 25 9.22 12.22 8.07
C GLY A 25 9.96 13.54 8.19
N ALA A 26 9.65 14.38 9.19
CA ALA A 26 10.24 15.71 9.34
C ALA A 26 11.79 15.73 9.44
N GLY A 27 12.44 14.58 9.67
CA GLY A 27 13.90 14.44 9.66
C GLY A 27 14.47 13.41 8.67
N LEU A 28 13.65 12.58 8.02
CA LEU A 28 14.09 11.49 7.14
C LEU A 28 13.56 11.75 5.74
N LYS A 29 14.44 12.12 4.79
CA LYS A 29 14.16 12.33 3.36
C LYS A 29 13.82 11.02 2.64
N LEU A 30 12.89 10.23 3.16
CA LEU A 30 12.40 9.06 2.46
C LEU A 30 11.36 9.50 1.42
N PRO A 31 11.46 9.01 0.17
CA PRO A 31 10.53 9.36 -0.87
C PRO A 31 9.13 8.86 -0.50
N VAL A 32 8.19 9.79 -0.35
CA VAL A 32 6.76 9.50 -0.20
C VAL A 32 6.22 9.16 -1.59
N LEU A 33 5.45 8.08 -1.69
CA LEU A 33 4.79 7.71 -2.94
C LEU A 33 3.86 8.83 -3.40
N SER A 34 3.78 9.03 -4.71
CA SER A 34 2.69 9.82 -5.30
C SER A 34 1.36 9.10 -5.09
N ALA A 35 0.25 9.82 -5.21
CA ALA A 35 -1.10 9.23 -5.09
C ALA A 35 -1.32 8.08 -6.08
N GLU A 36 -0.78 8.19 -7.30
CA GLU A 36 -0.89 7.16 -8.34
C GLU A 36 -0.06 5.91 -8.02
N ALA A 37 1.18 6.10 -7.55
CA ALA A 37 2.03 5.00 -7.13
C ALA A 37 1.46 4.29 -5.89
N PHE A 38 0.90 5.06 -4.95
CA PHE A 38 0.18 4.50 -3.81
C PHE A 38 -1.03 3.68 -4.26
N ALA A 39 -1.91 4.22 -5.11
CA ALA A 39 -3.09 3.50 -5.58
C ALA A 39 -2.72 2.19 -6.28
N THR A 40 -1.64 2.17 -7.04
CA THR A 40 -1.14 0.96 -7.71
C THR A 40 -0.69 -0.09 -6.69
N ALA A 41 0.12 0.32 -5.71
CA ALA A 41 0.60 -0.56 -4.66
C ALA A 41 -0.54 -1.05 -3.74
N ASP A 42 -1.53 -0.20 -3.43
CA ASP A 42 -2.70 -0.53 -2.62
C ASP A 42 -3.62 -1.55 -3.31
N VAL A 43 -3.82 -1.42 -4.63
CA VAL A 43 -4.54 -2.42 -5.44
C VAL A 43 -3.82 -3.76 -5.42
N GLU A 44 -2.51 -3.74 -5.63
CA GLU A 44 -1.69 -4.96 -5.62
C GLU A 44 -1.70 -5.63 -4.25
N HIS A 45 -1.55 -4.84 -3.17
CA HIS A 45 -1.64 -5.32 -1.80
C HIS A 45 -3.00 -5.95 -1.51
N THR A 46 -4.10 -5.25 -1.83
CA THR A 46 -5.46 -5.77 -1.62
C THR A 46 -5.67 -7.09 -2.37
N ARG A 47 -5.17 -7.18 -3.61
CA ARG A 47 -5.26 -8.41 -4.41
C ARG A 47 -4.49 -9.57 -3.77
N LEU A 48 -3.28 -9.32 -3.28
CA LEU A 48 -2.45 -10.33 -2.63
C LEU A 48 -2.96 -10.70 -1.24
N GLU A 49 -3.49 -9.74 -0.49
CA GLU A 49 -4.16 -9.96 0.79
C GLU A 49 -5.36 -10.91 0.62
N ALA A 50 -6.19 -10.69 -0.41
CA ALA A 50 -7.32 -11.56 -0.72
C ALA A 50 -6.92 -12.99 -1.09
N ARG A 51 -5.67 -13.22 -1.53
CA ARG A 51 -5.15 -14.58 -1.79
C ARG A 51 -4.73 -15.32 -0.51
N GLY A 52 -4.38 -14.60 0.56
CA GLY A 52 -3.99 -15.18 1.85
C GLY A 52 -2.95 -16.31 1.72
N GLU A 53 -3.24 -17.48 2.30
CA GLU A 53 -2.36 -18.66 2.27
C GLU A 53 -2.19 -19.29 0.87
N SER A 54 -2.95 -18.84 -0.14
CA SER A 54 -2.81 -19.31 -1.53
C SER A 54 -1.78 -18.51 -2.33
N ARG A 55 -1.01 -17.62 -1.70
CA ARG A 55 0.13 -16.94 -2.32
C ARG A 55 1.28 -17.94 -2.51
N ASP A 56 1.95 -17.86 -3.65
CA ASP A 56 3.24 -18.53 -3.83
C ASP A 56 4.40 -17.74 -3.20
N ASP A 57 5.62 -18.29 -3.24
CA ASP A 57 6.79 -17.68 -2.62
C ASP A 57 7.12 -16.28 -3.19
N GLU A 58 6.88 -16.06 -4.49
CA GLU A 58 7.12 -14.76 -5.14
C GLU A 58 6.07 -13.74 -4.72
N GLU A 59 4.81 -14.17 -4.65
CA GLU A 59 3.69 -13.36 -4.20
C GLU A 59 3.76 -13.01 -2.71
N GLU A 60 4.23 -13.93 -1.87
CA GLU A 60 4.47 -13.69 -0.46
C GLU A 60 5.61 -12.68 -0.27
N ALA A 61 6.71 -12.83 -1.03
CA ALA A 61 7.80 -11.84 -1.03
C ALA A 61 7.28 -10.46 -1.45
N ARG A 62 6.48 -10.39 -2.51
CA ARG A 62 5.89 -9.14 -3.01
C ARG A 62 4.91 -8.52 -2.01
N PHE A 63 4.09 -9.33 -1.37
CA PHE A 63 3.18 -8.87 -0.31
C PHE A 63 3.96 -8.22 0.84
N ASN A 64 5.03 -8.86 1.29
CA ASN A 64 5.89 -8.33 2.35
C ASN A 64 6.59 -7.01 1.96
N GLU A 65 6.99 -6.85 0.70
CA GLU A 65 7.47 -5.55 0.18
C GLU A 65 6.40 -4.47 0.24
N LEU A 66 5.18 -4.78 -0.20
CA LEU A 66 4.06 -3.84 -0.21
C LEU A 66 3.65 -3.44 1.20
N VAL A 67 3.67 -4.37 2.17
CA VAL A 67 3.40 -4.07 3.58
C VAL A 67 4.40 -3.05 4.13
N LYS A 68 5.71 -3.27 3.90
CA LYS A 68 6.76 -2.32 4.28
C LYS A 68 6.58 -0.96 3.60
N LEU A 69 6.23 -0.96 2.32
CA LEU A 69 6.10 0.24 1.52
C LEU A 69 4.89 1.09 1.91
N LEU A 70 3.74 0.47 2.20
CA LEU A 70 2.47 1.15 2.46
C LEU A 70 2.26 1.44 3.95
N PHE A 71 2.74 0.56 4.83
CA PHE A 71 2.44 0.64 6.27
C PHE A 71 3.66 0.90 7.15
N ARG A 72 4.88 0.77 6.61
CA ARG A 72 6.15 0.80 7.37
C ARG A 72 6.23 -0.24 8.48
N ASP A 73 5.59 -1.39 8.29
CA ASP A 73 5.68 -2.55 9.19
C ASP A 73 6.94 -3.38 8.92
#